data_AF-A0A7C9AWC9-F1
#
_entry.id   AF-A0A7C9AWC9-F1
#
_cell.length_a   1.000
_cell.length_b   1.000
_cell.length_c   1.000
_cell.angle_alpha   90.00
_cell.angle_beta   90.00
_cell.angle_gamma   90.00
#
_symmetry.space_group_name_H-M   'P 1'
#
loop_
_entity.id
_entity.type
_entity.pdbx_description
1 polymer ?
#
loop_
_entity_poly.entity_id
_entity_poly.type
_entity_poly.pdbx_seq_one_letter_code
_entity_poly.pdbx_strand_id
1 'polypeptide(L)'
;KKFRRVVVIHDTLMASVVQDVKHISNAESFALQSVSAFTVFLYIWDSMKEKPFQIDPEMIPCIPSSKGCFTLEFANFIAKEYEVLDFESGRLFNTCRLLEGKYMELLERLPINTNKKLFAVG
;
A
#
# COMPACT_ATOMS: atom_id res chain seq x y z
N LYS A 1 -11.35 -24.84 -20.21
CA LYS A 1 -10.49 -25.11 -19.03
C LYS A 1 -11.01 -24.27 -17.87
N LYS A 2 -11.25 -24.85 -16.69
CA LYS A 2 -11.63 -24.11 -15.47
C LYS A 2 -10.41 -24.12 -14.53
N PHE A 3 -9.84 -22.96 -14.24
CA PHE A 3 -8.72 -22.87 -13.30
C PHE A 3 -9.24 -23.05 -11.86
N ARG A 4 -8.48 -23.76 -11.01
CA ARG A 4 -8.86 -23.98 -9.60
C ARG A 4 -8.85 -22.69 -8.80
N ARG A 5 -7.85 -21.84 -9.03
CA ARG A 5 -7.62 -20.55 -8.37
C ARG A 5 -7.00 -19.60 -9.38
N VAL A 6 -7.45 -18.36 -9.39
CA VAL A 6 -6.90 -17.26 -10.18
C VAL A 6 -6.31 -16.26 -9.19
N VAL A 7 -5.09 -15.80 -9.45
CA VAL A 7 -4.44 -14.76 -8.64
C VAL A 7 -4.18 -13.57 -9.55
N VAL A 8 -4.69 -12.41 -9.17
CA VAL A 8 -4.49 -11.16 -9.90
C VAL A 8 -3.53 -10.29 -9.09
N ILE A 9 -2.34 -10.05 -9.64
CA ILE A 9 -1.40 -9.08 -9.07
C ILE A 9 -1.50 -7.81 -9.92
N HIS A 10 -1.71 -6.68 -9.28
CA HIS A 10 -1.85 -5.39 -9.94
C HIS A 10 -1.04 -4.33 -9.21
N ASP A 11 -0.62 -3.28 -9.93
CA ASP A 11 -0.06 -2.10 -9.26
C ASP A 11 -1.14 -1.42 -8.40
N THR A 12 -0.73 -0.80 -7.30
CA THR A 12 -1.63 -0.06 -6.42
C THR A 12 -2.37 1.09 -7.10
N LEU A 13 -1.80 1.66 -8.17
CA LEU A 13 -2.43 2.72 -8.97
C LEU A 13 -3.29 2.19 -10.12
N MET A 14 -3.58 0.89 -10.15
CA MET A 14 -4.45 0.24 -11.14
C MET A 14 -5.70 -0.37 -10.50
N ALA A 15 -6.00 -0.01 -9.24
CA ALA A 15 -7.08 -0.58 -8.45
C ALA A 15 -8.45 -0.45 -9.14
N SER A 16 -8.74 0.72 -9.72
CA SER A 16 -9.99 0.99 -10.42
C SER A 16 -10.22 0.14 -11.67
N VAL A 17 -9.13 -0.28 -12.32
CA VAL A 17 -9.17 -1.10 -13.54
C VAL A 17 -9.48 -2.57 -13.23
N VAL A 18 -9.05 -3.05 -12.05
CA VAL A 18 -9.16 -4.47 -11.67
C VAL A 18 -10.17 -4.72 -10.55
N GLN A 19 -10.94 -3.71 -10.13
CA GLN A 19 -11.89 -3.80 -9.01
C GLN A 19 -12.94 -4.89 -9.16
N ASP A 20 -13.29 -5.28 -10.39
CA ASP A 20 -14.29 -6.30 -10.68
C ASP A 20 -13.81 -7.73 -10.36
N VAL A 21 -12.52 -7.92 -10.07
CA VAL A 21 -11.96 -9.21 -9.63
C VAL A 21 -12.68 -9.76 -8.41
N LYS A 22 -13.20 -8.89 -7.53
CA LYS A 22 -13.98 -9.27 -6.35
C LYS A 22 -15.26 -10.06 -6.67
N HIS A 23 -15.76 -9.97 -7.91
CA HIS A 23 -16.95 -10.68 -8.37
C HIS A 23 -16.63 -12.08 -8.94
N ILE A 24 -15.35 -12.43 -9.06
CA ILE A 24 -14.90 -13.74 -9.57
C ILE A 24 -14.69 -14.68 -8.38
N SER A 25 -15.55 -15.69 -8.24
CA SER A 25 -15.62 -16.54 -7.04
C SER A 25 -14.37 -17.36 -6.71
N ASN A 26 -13.49 -17.59 -7.67
CA ASN A 26 -12.22 -18.31 -7.49
C ASN A 26 -10.99 -17.42 -7.69
N ALA A 27 -11.16 -16.10 -7.67
CA ALA A 27 -10.07 -15.15 -7.78
C ALA A 27 -9.73 -14.51 -6.42
N GLU A 28 -8.45 -14.25 -6.24
CA GLU A 28 -7.92 -13.38 -5.19
C GLU A 28 -7.05 -12.31 -5.86
N SER A 29 -7.04 -11.11 -5.31
CA SER A 29 -6.16 -10.03 -5.78
C SER A 29 -5.12 -9.64 -4.75
N PHE A 30 -3.97 -9.20 -5.24
CA PHE A 30 -2.88 -8.66 -4.43
C PHE A 30 -2.39 -7.36 -5.05
N ALA A 31 -2.35 -6.31 -4.23
CA ALA A 31 -1.84 -5.02 -4.66
C ALA A 31 -0.32 -4.96 -4.47
N LEU A 32 0.41 -4.68 -5.54
CA LEU A 32 1.86 -4.52 -5.55
C LEU A 32 2.22 -3.06 -5.26
N GLN A 33 2.92 -2.86 -4.15
CA GLN A 33 3.64 -1.66 -3.78
C GLN A 33 5.05 -1.73 -4.38
N SER A 34 5.21 -1.03 -5.50
CA SER A 34 6.47 -0.94 -6.24
C SER A 34 7.45 0.07 -5.63
N VAL A 35 6.97 0.89 -4.69
CA VAL A 35 7.74 1.90 -3.96
C VAL A 35 8.23 1.32 -2.61
N SER A 36 9.32 1.85 -2.09
CA SER A 36 9.91 1.42 -0.82
C SER A 36 8.91 1.50 0.34
N ALA A 37 9.00 0.55 1.29
CA ALA A 37 8.11 0.51 2.45
C ALA A 37 8.23 1.79 3.30
N PHE A 38 9.45 2.34 3.38
CA PHE A 38 9.72 3.66 3.95
C PHE A 38 8.81 4.75 3.38
N THR A 39 8.80 4.89 2.06
CA THR A 39 8.09 5.97 1.37
C THR A 39 6.58 5.79 1.50
N VAL A 40 6.09 4.55 1.33
CA VAL A 40 4.67 4.23 1.46
C VAL A 40 4.17 4.53 2.88
N PHE A 41 4.93 4.10 3.91
CA PHE A 41 4.56 4.37 5.30
C PHE A 41 4.48 5.89 5.55
N LEU A 42 5.52 6.64 5.21
CA LEU A 42 5.56 8.07 5.49
C LEU A 42 4.52 8.86 4.71
N TYR A 43 4.26 8.50 3.46
CA TYR A 43 3.22 9.14 2.66
C TYR A 43 1.84 8.96 3.30
N ILE A 44 1.49 7.70 3.67
CA ILE A 44 0.23 7.43 4.37
C ILE A 44 0.21 8.16 5.70
N TRP A 45 1.29 8.05 6.48
CA TRP A 45 1.41 8.68 7.79
C TRP A 45 1.16 10.18 7.71
N ASP A 46 1.84 10.91 6.83
CA ASP A 46 1.71 12.36 6.67
C ASP A 46 0.29 12.77 6.25
N SER A 47 -0.36 11.98 5.38
CA SER A 47 -1.73 12.24 4.92
C SER A 47 -2.81 12.09 6.00
N MET A 48 -2.52 11.37 7.10
CA MET A 48 -3.49 11.15 8.18
C MET A 48 -3.61 12.38 9.09
N LYS A 49 -4.84 12.85 9.29
CA LYS A 49 -5.15 13.92 10.26
C LYS A 49 -4.83 13.51 11.69
N GLU A 50 -5.15 12.27 12.04
CA GLU A 50 -4.92 11.69 13.37
C GLU A 50 -3.89 10.56 13.26
N LYS A 51 -2.86 10.60 14.11
CA LYS A 51 -1.83 9.57 14.13
C LYS A 51 -2.29 8.42 15.03
N PRO A 52 -2.51 7.20 14.51
CA PRO A 52 -3.11 6.10 15.27
C PRO A 52 -2.19 5.53 16.38
N PHE A 53 -0.91 5.90 16.38
CA PHE A 53 0.06 5.48 17.38
C PHE A 53 1.22 6.48 17.47
N GLN A 54 2.15 6.26 18.39
CA GLN A 54 3.40 7.01 18.44
C GLN A 54 4.47 6.33 17.59
N ILE A 55 5.24 7.15 16.88
CA ILE A 55 6.46 6.72 16.19
C ILE A 55 7.67 7.32 16.91
N ASP A 56 8.79 6.63 16.76
CA ASP A 56 10.08 7.08 17.27
C ASP A 56 10.43 8.48 16.70
N PRO A 57 10.63 9.50 17.56
CA PRO A 57 10.92 10.86 17.13
C PRO A 57 12.16 10.97 16.25
N GLU A 58 13.13 10.05 16.36
CA GLU A 58 14.34 10.03 15.53
C GLU A 58 14.07 9.61 14.08
N MET A 59 12.87 9.08 13.77
CA MET A 59 12.46 8.73 12.40
C MET A 59 11.93 9.92 11.60
N ILE A 60 11.52 10.98 12.29
CA ILE A 60 10.90 12.18 11.72
C ILE A 60 11.89 13.24 11.19
N PRO A 61 13.10 13.47 11.77
CA PRO A 61 13.84 14.72 11.53
C PRO A 61 14.43 14.87 10.12
N CYS A 62 14.38 13.82 9.28
CA CYS A 62 15.06 13.79 7.99
C CYS A 62 14.14 13.51 6.79
N ILE A 63 12.82 13.69 6.94
CA ILE A 63 11.89 13.43 5.84
C ILE A 63 11.88 14.63 4.89
N PRO A 64 12.28 14.47 3.61
CA PRO A 64 12.18 15.54 2.63
C PRO A 64 10.72 15.89 2.36
N SER A 65 10.44 17.17 2.10
CA SER A 65 9.09 17.60 1.73
C SER A 65 8.67 16.96 0.40
N SER A 66 7.45 16.42 0.35
CA SER A 66 6.80 15.96 -0.88
C SER A 66 6.26 17.10 -1.75
N LYS A 67 6.39 18.36 -1.30
CA LYS A 67 5.87 19.53 -2.02
C LYS A 67 6.57 19.67 -3.36
N GLY A 68 5.79 19.62 -4.43
CA GLY A 68 6.29 19.69 -5.81
C GLY A 68 6.73 18.36 -6.40
N CYS A 69 6.68 17.25 -5.64
CA CYS A 69 6.96 15.91 -6.19
C CYS A 69 5.85 15.44 -7.14
N PHE A 70 4.62 15.88 -6.91
CA PHE A 70 3.46 15.52 -7.73
C PHE A 70 2.64 16.75 -8.11
N THR A 71 2.02 16.70 -9.28
CA THR A 71 0.93 17.63 -9.62
C THR A 71 -0.28 17.33 -8.74
N LEU A 72 -1.15 18.33 -8.55
CA LEU A 72 -2.41 18.14 -7.82
C LEU A 72 -3.27 17.05 -8.47
N GLU A 73 -3.30 17.01 -9.81
CA GLU A 73 -4.03 15.99 -10.56
C GLU A 73 -3.52 14.58 -10.25
N PHE A 74 -2.20 14.39 -10.24
CA PHE A 74 -1.61 13.08 -9.95
C PHE A 74 -1.80 12.68 -8.48
N ALA A 75 -1.68 13.62 -7.54
CA ALA A 75 -1.97 13.36 -6.13
C ALA A 75 -3.44 12.93 -5.91
N ASN A 76 -4.37 13.58 -6.59
CA ASN A 76 -5.79 13.22 -6.56
C ASN A 76 -6.04 11.84 -7.20
N PHE A 77 -5.32 11.51 -8.28
CA PHE A 77 -5.38 10.19 -8.90
C PHE A 77 -4.90 9.10 -7.93
N ILE A 78 -3.76 9.29 -7.27
CA ILE A 78 -3.26 8.36 -6.24
C ILE A 78 -4.32 8.18 -5.14
N ALA A 79 -4.87 9.26 -4.60
CA ALA A 79 -5.89 9.19 -3.56
C ALA A 79 -7.10 8.36 -4.01
N LYS A 80 -7.60 8.60 -5.23
CA LYS A 80 -8.74 7.87 -5.81
C LYS A 80 -8.44 6.38 -5.97
N GLU A 81 -7.26 6.01 -6.44
CA GLU A 81 -6.90 4.58 -6.57
C GLU A 81 -6.83 3.90 -5.20
N TYR A 82 -6.31 4.60 -4.17
CA TYR A 82 -6.30 4.09 -2.80
C TYR A 82 -7.68 4.01 -2.15
N GLU A 83 -8.65 4.84 -2.55
CA GLU A 83 -10.05 4.74 -2.13
C GLU A 83 -10.76 3.51 -2.73
N VAL A 84 -10.32 3.07 -3.92
CA VAL A 84 -10.88 1.87 -4.58
C VAL A 84 -10.27 0.58 -4.01
N LEU A 85 -9.03 0.63 -3.55
CA LEU A 85 -8.41 -0.49 -2.82
C LEU A 85 -9.23 -0.81 -1.57
N ASP A 86 -9.57 -2.09 -1.43
CA ASP A 86 -10.08 -2.78 -0.23
C ASP A 86 -10.58 -4.18 -0.60
N PHE A 87 -10.64 -4.46 -1.89
CA PHE A 87 -10.99 -5.77 -2.43
C PHE A 87 -9.80 -6.75 -2.45
N GLU A 88 -8.57 -6.27 -2.20
CA GLU A 88 -7.37 -7.10 -2.21
C GLU A 88 -7.25 -8.01 -0.99
N SER A 89 -6.82 -9.25 -1.23
CA SER A 89 -6.55 -10.25 -0.20
C SER A 89 -5.24 -9.98 0.56
N GLY A 90 -4.38 -9.11 0.02
CA GLY A 90 -3.13 -8.71 0.64
C GLY A 90 -2.33 -7.76 -0.23
N ARG A 91 -1.17 -7.33 0.27
CA ARG A 91 -0.27 -6.41 -0.41
C ARG A 91 1.14 -6.99 -0.51
N LEU A 92 1.75 -6.83 -1.67
CA LEU A 92 3.12 -7.23 -1.93
C LEU A 92 3.98 -5.97 -1.96
N PHE A 93 5.11 -5.96 -1.28
CA PHE A 93 6.06 -4.86 -1.28
C PHE A 93 7.33 -5.32 -1.96
N ASN A 94 7.80 -4.55 -2.95
CA ASN A 94 9.11 -4.73 -3.56
C ASN A 94 10.22 -4.26 -2.62
N THR A 95 10.38 -4.97 -1.51
CA THR A 95 11.31 -4.70 -0.43
C THR A 95 11.68 -5.99 0.29
N CYS A 96 12.66 -5.93 1.18
CA CYS A 96 13.02 -7.01 2.09
C CYS A 96 13.03 -6.52 3.55
N ARG A 97 12.72 -7.43 4.49
CA ARG A 97 12.69 -7.10 5.93
C ARG A 97 14.06 -6.78 6.50
N LEU A 98 15.15 -7.25 5.89
CA LEU A 98 16.51 -6.92 6.33
C LEU A 98 16.79 -5.42 6.23
N LEU A 99 16.27 -4.75 5.19
CA LEU A 99 16.50 -3.32 4.95
C LEU A 99 15.38 -2.45 5.51
N GLU A 100 14.12 -2.84 5.31
CA GLU A 100 12.98 -1.99 5.64
C GLU A 100 12.01 -2.63 6.65
N GLY A 101 12.47 -3.61 7.44
CA GLY A 101 11.65 -4.33 8.42
C GLY A 101 10.89 -3.42 9.38
N LYS A 102 11.55 -2.37 9.90
CA LYS A 102 10.94 -1.35 10.77
C LYS A 102 9.71 -0.70 10.11
N TYR A 103 9.79 -0.38 8.82
CA TYR A 103 8.67 0.23 8.09
C TYR A 103 7.57 -0.77 7.76
N MET A 104 7.92 -2.02 7.48
CA MET A 104 6.93 -3.09 7.32
C MET A 104 6.11 -3.29 8.61
N GLU A 105 6.74 -3.31 9.78
CA GLU A 105 6.05 -3.40 11.08
C GLU A 105 5.13 -2.19 11.32
N LEU A 106 5.58 -0.99 10.95
CA LEU A 106 4.75 0.22 11.06
C LEU A 106 3.56 0.19 10.09
N LEU A 107 3.75 -0.28 8.87
CA LEU A 107 2.67 -0.47 7.89
C LEU A 107 1.63 -1.47 8.39
N GLU A 108 2.04 -2.58 8.99
CA GLU A 108 1.14 -3.59 9.56
C GLU A 108 0.24 -3.02 10.67
N ARG A 109 0.70 -1.98 11.37
CA ARG A 109 -0.07 -1.30 12.43
C ARG A 109 -1.06 -0.25 11.92
N LEU A 110 -0.98 0.14 10.65
CA LEU A 110 -1.88 1.16 10.10
C LEU A 110 -3.31 0.64 9.91
N PRO A 111 -4.35 1.43 10.22
CA PRO A 111 -5.75 1.03 10.05
C PRO A 111 -6.09 0.55 8.64
N ILE A 112 -5.53 1.16 7.59
CA ILE A 112 -5.74 0.77 6.18
C ILE A 112 -5.27 -0.66 5.85
N ASN A 113 -4.38 -1.21 6.67
CA ASN A 113 -3.85 -2.56 6.53
C ASN A 113 -4.46 -3.55 7.55
N THR A 114 -5.49 -3.14 8.30
CA THR A 114 -6.18 -4.04 9.23
C THR A 114 -6.71 -5.26 8.47
N ASN A 115 -6.43 -6.46 8.99
CA ASN A 115 -6.78 -7.74 8.37
C ASN A 115 -6.13 -8.03 7.00
N LYS A 116 -5.22 -7.18 6.51
CA LYS A 116 -4.47 -7.42 5.27
C LYS A 116 -3.14 -8.08 5.56
N LYS A 117 -2.77 -9.09 4.78
CA LYS A 117 -1.43 -9.68 4.83
C LYS A 117 -0.47 -8.82 4.00
N LEU A 118 0.61 -8.35 4.61
CA LEU A 118 1.67 -7.61 3.93
C LEU A 118 2.88 -8.53 3.74
N PHE A 119 3.36 -8.65 2.50
CA PHE A 119 4.48 -9.51 2.14
C PHE A 119 5.63 -8.67 1.58
N ALA A 120 6.82 -8.79 2.16
CA ALA A 120 8.05 -8.29 1.56
C ALA A 120 8.62 -9.40 0.65
N VAL A 121 8.76 -9.12 -0.65
CA VAL A 121 9.08 -10.14 -1.68
C VAL A 121 10.21 -9.74 -2.63
N GLY A 122 10.94 -8.67 -2.31
CA GLY A 122 12.12 -8.20 -3.07
C GLY A 122 13.44 -8.74 -2.56
#